data_AF-A0A2E8FM20-F1
#
_entry.id   AF-A0A2E8FM20-F1
#
_cell.length_a   1.000
_cell.length_b   1.000
_cell.length_c   1.000
_cell.angle_alpha   90.00
_cell.angle_beta   90.00
_cell.angle_gamma   90.00
#
_symmetry.space_group_name_H-M   'P 1'
#
loop_
_entity.id
_entity.type
_entity.pdbx_description
1 polymer ?
#
loop_
_entity_poly.entity_id
_entity_poly.type
_entity_poly.pdbx_seq_one_letter_code
_entity_poly.pdbx_strand_id
1 'polypeptide(L)'
;MFDVRHHDRTTGDQRRGSVLVIVLVVVAMLALGAYTFSETMMSEAAATNMYGRRAQTRALADSGLELVSALLSEEIDPLEVSLYHDPIQFHAVTVLESDNPLLRGRFTVVAPVESDLDARQIRFGLMDESARLNLNTILQLQLPAPAAPEGSESSDGDSESSSAFDPVHAVQRSLLMGLPEMTEEVADAILDWLDEDDDPREFGVESDYYESLSPPYSARNGPIESLDELLKIAGVDSFLLFGEDANRNGLLDPNEDDEDGRPPFDNGDGILDLGWSAYLTARSREVNKRADGSERINLNEGLLTELYDTLEEELGEEVAQFVVGYRMYGSVENPASGDFPSEQNKSVTRGEMDLSGGSRREIKSIYDLVGIEVAAMDSDDVALTLVSPWDADPSAMIEYLPDLMDALTTNEDPFISGRININQAREEVLQGVFEVLIEDPEQATETAAAIIAARAVDPDTGEPTIDDAGARATNGWLVIEGVVDLATMRKLDPFLTTRGSVFRMQVVGYFDTGGPFTRLEAVIDASEDTPKLVFVRDLTELGKGFSYQALVPEE
;
A
#
# COMPACT_ATOMS: atom_id res chain seq x y z
N MET A 1 -77.23 95.82 -41.76
CA MET A 1 -78.05 95.84 -40.53
C MET A 1 -77.64 94.60 -39.74
N PHE A 2 -76.97 94.80 -38.59
CA PHE A 2 -76.41 93.80 -37.64
C PHE A 2 -75.25 92.96 -38.21
N ASP A 3 -73.99 93.08 -37.80
CA ASP A 3 -73.37 93.01 -36.47
C ASP A 3 -73.77 91.79 -35.64
N VAL A 4 -73.00 90.70 -35.77
CA VAL A 4 -72.76 89.72 -34.69
C VAL A 4 -71.35 89.12 -34.83
N ARG A 5 -70.39 89.73 -34.12
CA ARG A 5 -69.26 89.16 -33.37
C ARG A 5 -68.51 87.93 -33.92
N HIS A 6 -67.26 88.18 -34.30
CA HIS A 6 -66.15 87.22 -34.24
C HIS A 6 -66.02 86.64 -32.81
N HIS A 7 -66.06 85.32 -32.70
CA HIS A 7 -65.44 84.59 -31.60
C HIS A 7 -64.31 83.76 -32.20
N ASP A 8 -63.10 84.27 -32.03
CA ASP A 8 -61.87 83.56 -32.33
C ASP A 8 -61.71 82.46 -31.27
N ARG A 9 -62.08 81.23 -31.64
CA ARG A 9 -61.81 80.04 -30.83
C ARG A 9 -60.45 79.52 -31.27
N THR A 10 -59.42 79.92 -30.53
CA THR A 10 -58.12 79.24 -30.56
C THR A 10 -58.33 77.76 -30.29
N THR A 11 -58.20 76.92 -31.32
CA THR A 11 -58.10 75.47 -31.17
C THR A 11 -56.78 75.19 -30.47
N GLY A 12 -56.82 75.01 -29.15
CA GLY A 12 -55.70 74.47 -28.40
C GLY A 12 -55.42 73.06 -28.92
N ASP A 13 -54.29 72.90 -29.61
CA ASP A 13 -53.77 71.62 -30.06
C ASP A 13 -53.57 70.72 -28.83
N GLN A 14 -54.45 69.74 -28.65
CA GLN A 14 -54.32 68.73 -27.60
C GLN A 14 -53.12 67.84 -27.94
N ARG A 15 -51.94 68.24 -27.44
CA ARG A 15 -50.77 67.35 -27.37
C ARG A 15 -51.15 66.12 -26.56
N ARG A 16 -51.42 65.01 -27.25
CA ARG A 16 -51.71 63.70 -26.65
C ARG A 16 -50.53 63.29 -25.76
N GLY A 17 -50.78 62.99 -24.49
CA GLY A 17 -49.77 62.64 -23.48
C GLY A 17 -49.12 61.26 -23.67
N SER A 18 -48.44 61.02 -24.79
CA SER A 18 -47.69 59.78 -25.08
C SER A 18 -46.28 59.78 -24.48
N VAL A 19 -45.71 60.95 -24.17
CA VAL A 19 -44.33 61.12 -23.69
C VAL A 19 -44.11 60.41 -22.35
N LEU A 20 -45.06 60.49 -21.41
CA LEU A 20 -44.94 59.85 -20.10
C LEU A 20 -44.87 58.32 -20.21
N VAL A 21 -45.69 57.72 -21.09
CA VAL A 21 -45.71 56.27 -21.30
C VAL A 21 -44.39 55.81 -21.93
N ILE A 22 -43.89 56.55 -22.92
CA ILE A 22 -42.58 56.26 -23.54
C ILE A 22 -41.46 56.36 -22.51
N VAL A 23 -41.45 57.42 -21.68
CA VAL A 23 -40.45 57.59 -20.62
C VAL A 23 -40.54 56.46 -19.60
N LEU A 24 -41.74 56.05 -19.17
CA LEU A 24 -41.91 54.94 -18.23
C LEU A 24 -41.40 53.61 -18.80
N VAL A 25 -41.66 53.33 -20.08
CA VAL A 25 -41.15 52.13 -20.75
C VAL A 25 -39.62 52.17 -20.85
N VAL A 26 -39.04 53.32 -21.23
CA VAL A 26 -37.58 53.49 -21.30
C VAL A 26 -36.94 53.31 -19.91
N VAL A 27 -37.52 53.92 -18.87
CA VAL A 27 -37.04 53.76 -17.49
C VAL A 27 -37.19 52.32 -17.02
N ALA A 28 -38.28 51.63 -17.33
CA ALA A 28 -38.48 50.22 -16.99
C ALA A 28 -37.46 49.31 -17.71
N MET A 29 -37.19 49.55 -19.00
CA MET A 29 -36.17 48.81 -19.75
C MET A 29 -34.75 49.07 -19.21
N LEU A 30 -34.42 50.32 -18.87
CA LEU A 30 -33.14 50.66 -18.24
C LEU A 30 -33.00 50.04 -16.85
N ALA A 31 -34.06 50.05 -16.05
CA ALA A 31 -34.07 49.42 -14.73
C ALA A 31 -33.90 47.90 -14.83
N LEU A 32 -34.60 47.24 -15.77
CA LEU A 32 -34.42 45.81 -16.03
C LEU A 32 -33.01 45.50 -16.53
N GLY A 33 -32.47 46.30 -17.45
CA GLY A 33 -31.09 46.15 -17.94
C GLY A 33 -30.04 46.33 -16.84
N ALA A 34 -30.23 47.31 -15.95
CA ALA A 34 -29.37 47.52 -14.79
C ALA A 34 -29.47 46.36 -13.78
N TYR A 35 -30.68 45.84 -13.56
CA TYR A 35 -30.90 44.68 -12.69
C TYR A 35 -30.22 43.42 -13.25
N THR A 36 -30.43 43.11 -14.53
CA THR A 36 -29.77 41.96 -15.19
C THR A 36 -28.25 42.09 -15.16
N PHE A 37 -27.72 43.29 -15.40
CA PHE A 37 -26.28 43.53 -15.32
C PHE A 37 -25.75 43.31 -13.89
N SER A 38 -26.47 43.79 -12.87
CA SER A 38 -26.08 43.57 -11.47
C SER A 38 -26.06 42.10 -11.09
N GLU A 39 -27.10 41.33 -11.45
CA GLU A 39 -27.18 39.88 -11.21
C GLU A 39 -26.02 39.15 -11.89
N THR A 40 -25.75 39.44 -13.17
CA THR A 40 -24.61 38.86 -13.89
C THR A 40 -23.27 39.23 -13.22
N MET A 41 -23.06 40.49 -12.85
CA MET A 41 -21.82 40.90 -12.19
C MET A 41 -21.62 40.26 -10.81
N MET A 42 -22.69 40.05 -10.05
CA MET A 42 -22.62 39.34 -8.76
C MET A 42 -22.27 37.87 -8.96
N SER A 43 -22.87 37.21 -9.96
CA SER A 43 -22.56 35.82 -10.30
C SER A 43 -21.11 35.66 -10.78
N GLU A 44 -20.63 36.55 -11.65
CA GLU A 44 -19.24 36.55 -12.13
C GLU A 44 -18.24 36.82 -11.00
N ALA A 45 -18.55 37.75 -10.09
CA ALA A 45 -17.71 38.02 -8.91
C ALA A 45 -17.66 36.81 -7.97
N ALA A 46 -18.79 36.13 -7.76
CA ALA A 46 -18.85 34.91 -6.95
C ALA A 46 -18.07 33.76 -7.62
N ALA A 47 -18.22 33.56 -8.93
CA ALA A 47 -17.49 32.56 -9.70
C ALA A 47 -15.98 32.81 -9.66
N THR A 48 -15.54 34.06 -9.84
CA THR A 48 -14.13 34.46 -9.74
C THR A 48 -13.58 34.19 -8.33
N ASN A 49 -14.35 34.51 -7.28
CA ASN A 49 -13.95 34.22 -5.91
C ASN A 49 -13.82 32.71 -5.66
N MET A 50 -14.79 31.91 -6.12
CA MET A 50 -14.76 30.45 -5.99
C MET A 50 -13.60 29.83 -6.77
N TYR A 51 -13.29 30.33 -7.96
CA TYR A 51 -12.13 29.90 -8.73
C TYR A 51 -10.82 30.17 -7.97
N GLY A 52 -10.68 31.39 -7.41
CA GLY A 52 -9.54 31.74 -6.57
C GLY A 52 -9.42 30.86 -5.32
N ARG A 53 -10.54 30.59 -4.65
CA ARG A 53 -10.57 29.70 -3.48
C ARG A 53 -10.28 28.25 -3.83
N ARG A 54 -10.71 27.74 -5.00
CA ARG A 54 -10.38 26.37 -5.47
C ARG A 54 -8.88 26.23 -5.75
N ALA A 55 -8.26 27.26 -6.33
CA ALA A 55 -6.81 27.30 -6.49
C ALA A 55 -6.09 27.32 -5.13
N GLN A 56 -6.62 28.06 -4.14
CA GLN A 56 -6.08 28.06 -2.77
C GLN A 56 -6.23 26.69 -2.11
N THR A 57 -7.40 26.04 -2.18
CA THR A 57 -7.59 24.71 -1.57
C THR A 57 -6.71 23.65 -2.20
N ARG A 58 -6.44 23.76 -3.51
CA ARG A 58 -5.46 22.91 -4.17
C ARG A 58 -4.06 23.12 -3.59
N ALA A 59 -3.61 24.37 -3.46
CA ALA A 59 -2.32 24.68 -2.85
C ALA A 59 -2.24 24.23 -1.37
N LEU A 60 -3.35 24.30 -0.62
CA LEU A 60 -3.44 23.76 0.74
C LEU A 60 -3.23 22.25 0.76
N ALA A 61 -3.89 21.51 -0.14
CA ALA A 61 -3.70 20.06 -0.25
C ALA A 61 -2.28 19.69 -0.71
N ASP A 62 -1.74 20.40 -1.71
CA ASP A 62 -0.35 20.20 -2.15
C ASP A 62 0.64 20.50 -1.01
N SER A 63 0.35 21.45 -0.11
CA SER A 63 1.19 21.71 1.08
C SER A 63 1.28 20.51 2.02
N GLY A 64 0.21 19.71 2.12
CA GLY A 64 0.24 18.47 2.91
C GLY A 64 1.11 17.39 2.26
N LEU A 65 1.11 17.29 0.93
CA LEU A 65 2.01 16.38 0.21
C LEU A 65 3.48 16.75 0.41
N GLU A 66 3.80 18.05 0.37
CA GLU A 66 5.14 18.57 0.63
C GLU A 66 5.57 18.34 2.09
N LEU A 67 4.67 18.53 3.06
CA LEU A 67 4.95 18.20 4.47
C LEU A 67 5.34 16.73 4.62
N VAL A 68 4.52 15.82 4.08
CA VAL A 68 4.80 14.37 4.18
C VAL A 68 6.10 14.02 3.47
N SER A 69 6.39 14.60 2.31
CA SER A 69 7.66 14.40 1.60
C SER A 69 8.85 14.86 2.44
N ALA A 70 8.73 15.98 3.16
CA ALA A 70 9.76 16.48 4.05
C ALA A 70 9.97 15.57 5.26
N LEU A 71 8.89 15.10 5.89
CA LEU A 71 8.96 14.16 7.00
C LEU A 71 9.64 12.85 6.58
N LEU A 72 9.26 12.28 5.44
CA LEU A 72 9.87 11.06 4.92
C LEU A 72 11.33 11.23 4.46
N SER A 73 11.81 12.47 4.29
CA SER A 73 13.19 12.76 3.88
C SER A 73 14.16 12.91 5.05
N GLU A 74 13.64 13.24 6.23
CA GLU A 74 14.43 13.22 7.45
C GLU A 74 14.57 11.75 7.86
N GLU A 75 15.77 11.33 8.30
CA GLU A 75 15.95 10.05 9.02
C GLU A 75 15.22 10.19 10.36
N ILE A 76 13.90 10.09 10.30
CA ILE A 76 13.03 10.19 11.45
C ILE A 76 13.17 8.87 12.20
N ASP A 77 13.65 8.96 13.43
CA ASP A 77 13.53 7.87 14.37
C ASP A 77 12.03 7.51 14.50
N PRO A 78 11.60 6.32 14.08
CA PRO A 78 10.20 5.91 14.20
C PRO A 78 9.71 5.88 15.66
N LEU A 79 10.60 5.98 16.64
CA LEU A 79 10.29 6.20 18.05
C LEU A 79 9.83 7.62 18.38
N GLU A 80 10.19 8.62 17.57
CA GLU A 80 9.90 10.03 17.82
C GLU A 80 8.66 10.55 17.07
N VAL A 81 8.35 9.98 15.89
CA VAL A 81 7.20 10.39 15.06
C VAL A 81 6.51 9.16 14.47
N SER A 82 5.23 8.98 14.80
CA SER A 82 4.41 7.95 14.17
C SER A 82 3.90 8.43 12.81
N LEU A 83 4.22 7.69 11.76
CA LEU A 83 3.64 7.91 10.43
C LEU A 83 2.23 7.30 10.30
N TYR A 84 1.83 6.43 11.23
CA TYR A 84 0.52 5.76 11.18
C TYR A 84 -0.60 6.63 11.76
N HIS A 85 -0.39 7.22 12.94
CA HIS A 85 -1.39 8.11 13.55
C HIS A 85 -0.70 9.23 14.35
N ASP A 86 -0.71 10.44 13.80
CA ASP A 86 -0.25 11.64 14.50
C ASP A 86 -1.18 12.83 14.17
N PRO A 87 -2.23 13.06 14.98
CA PRO A 87 -3.12 14.19 14.80
C PRO A 87 -2.41 15.54 14.90
N ILE A 88 -1.32 15.66 15.68
CA ILE A 88 -0.60 16.92 15.84
C ILE A 88 0.03 17.34 14.50
N GLN A 89 0.57 16.37 13.76
CA GLN A 89 1.22 16.60 12.47
C GLN A 89 0.26 16.58 11.29
N PHE A 90 -0.83 15.82 11.38
CA PHE A 90 -1.66 15.51 10.22
C PHE A 90 -3.09 16.04 10.30
N HIS A 91 -3.60 16.45 11.46
CA HIS A 91 -4.97 16.95 11.63
C HIS A 91 -5.05 18.48 11.61
N ALA A 92 -5.85 19.01 10.68
CA ALA A 92 -6.21 20.43 10.64
C ALA A 92 -4.99 21.39 10.69
N VAL A 93 -3.94 21.03 9.96
CA VAL A 93 -2.70 21.80 9.89
C VAL A 93 -2.96 23.14 9.24
N THR A 94 -2.63 24.22 9.93
CA THR A 94 -2.88 25.59 9.45
C THR A 94 -1.77 26.04 8.52
N VAL A 95 -2.15 26.41 7.28
CA VAL A 95 -1.23 26.99 6.29
C VAL A 95 -1.53 28.48 6.09
N LEU A 96 -2.81 28.86 6.07
CA LEU A 96 -3.25 30.24 5.97
C LEU A 96 -3.88 30.66 7.30
N GLU A 97 -3.13 31.41 8.08
CA GLU A 97 -3.60 31.94 9.37
C GLU A 97 -4.52 33.16 9.18
N SER A 98 -5.63 33.19 9.92
CA SER A 98 -6.62 34.27 9.88
C SER A 98 -7.52 34.23 11.11
N ASP A 99 -7.93 35.39 11.61
CA ASP A 99 -8.95 35.53 12.65
C ASP A 99 -10.37 35.22 12.12
N ASN A 100 -10.57 35.33 10.80
CA ASN A 100 -11.83 34.97 10.14
C ASN A 100 -11.79 33.51 9.67
N PRO A 101 -12.67 32.62 10.17
CA PRO A 101 -12.76 31.22 9.76
C PRO A 101 -12.97 31.01 8.25
N LEU A 102 -13.65 31.93 7.57
CA LEU A 102 -13.85 31.87 6.11
C LEU A 102 -12.55 32.01 5.30
N LEU A 103 -11.50 32.53 5.93
CA LEU A 103 -10.20 32.80 5.32
C LEU A 103 -9.08 31.96 5.93
N ARG A 104 -9.34 31.21 7.00
CA ARG A 104 -8.36 30.31 7.60
C ARG A 104 -8.33 29.02 6.79
N GLY A 105 -7.16 28.73 6.21
CA GLY A 105 -6.96 27.60 5.30
C GLY A 105 -6.11 26.53 5.95
N ARG A 106 -6.58 25.29 5.86
CA ARG A 106 -5.96 24.11 6.47
C ARG A 106 -5.85 22.96 5.48
N PHE A 107 -5.02 21.99 5.84
CA PHE A 107 -5.13 20.65 5.29
C PHE A 107 -5.22 19.61 6.39
N THR A 108 -5.71 18.43 6.02
CA THR A 108 -5.68 17.22 6.86
C THR A 108 -5.16 16.07 6.00
N VAL A 109 -4.21 15.29 6.52
CA VAL A 109 -3.81 13.99 5.96
C VAL A 109 -4.63 12.92 6.69
N VAL A 110 -5.34 12.09 5.93
CA VAL A 110 -6.33 11.16 6.46
C VAL A 110 -6.22 9.80 5.76
N ALA A 111 -6.46 8.75 6.54
CA ALA A 111 -6.58 7.37 6.08
C ALA A 111 -7.71 6.67 6.85
N PRO A 112 -8.38 5.67 6.26
CA PRO A 112 -9.25 4.76 7.01
C PRO A 112 -8.43 3.90 7.98
N VAL A 113 -9.09 3.29 8.97
CA VAL A 113 -8.46 2.30 9.86
C VAL A 113 -8.61 0.91 9.25
N GLU A 114 -7.50 0.28 8.86
CA GLU A 114 -7.51 -0.99 8.11
C GLU A 114 -8.01 -2.18 8.93
N SER A 115 -7.88 -2.12 10.26
CA SER A 115 -8.39 -3.13 11.19
C SER A 115 -9.86 -2.93 11.56
N ASP A 116 -10.49 -1.82 11.14
CA ASP A 116 -11.91 -1.55 11.40
C ASP A 116 -12.77 -2.22 10.31
N LEU A 117 -13.29 -3.41 10.63
CA LEU A 117 -14.15 -4.18 9.73
C LEU A 117 -15.49 -3.48 9.43
N ASP A 118 -15.93 -2.57 10.31
CA ASP A 118 -17.17 -1.81 10.08
C ASP A 118 -16.96 -0.63 9.10
N ALA A 119 -15.70 -0.30 8.77
CA ALA A 119 -15.33 0.84 7.94
C ALA A 119 -15.97 2.16 8.41
N ARG A 120 -15.84 2.51 9.68
CA ARG A 120 -16.44 3.74 10.26
C ARG A 120 -15.42 4.70 10.83
N GLN A 121 -14.19 4.24 11.03
CA GLN A 121 -13.14 5.00 11.67
C GLN A 121 -12.10 5.52 10.67
N ILE A 122 -11.61 6.72 10.96
CA ILE A 122 -10.47 7.33 10.27
C ILE A 122 -9.36 7.60 11.26
N ARG A 123 -8.14 7.71 10.72
CA ARG A 123 -6.93 8.11 11.42
C ARG A 123 -6.22 9.21 10.62
N PHE A 124 -5.36 9.96 11.30
CA PHE A 124 -4.56 11.03 10.69
C PHE A 124 -3.13 10.56 10.51
N GLY A 125 -2.78 10.13 9.30
CA GLY A 125 -1.47 9.55 8.99
C GLY A 125 -1.45 8.88 7.62
N LEU A 126 -0.47 7.99 7.42
CA LEU A 126 -0.16 7.34 6.15
C LEU A 126 -0.52 5.85 6.19
N MET A 127 -0.84 5.27 5.02
CA MET A 127 -1.03 3.83 4.82
C MET A 127 0.21 3.25 4.15
N ASP A 128 0.74 2.15 4.65
CA ASP A 128 1.83 1.44 4.00
C ASP A 128 1.31 0.64 2.78
N GLU A 129 1.88 0.86 1.60
CA GLU A 129 1.56 0.06 0.42
C GLU A 129 2.03 -1.40 0.54
N SER A 130 3.00 -1.67 1.40
CA SER A 130 3.44 -3.04 1.72
C SER A 130 2.38 -3.81 2.51
N ALA A 131 1.34 -3.15 3.04
CA ALA A 131 0.15 -3.82 3.60
C ALA A 131 -0.71 -4.54 2.54
N ARG A 132 -0.40 -4.38 1.25
CA ARG A 132 -1.14 -4.91 0.11
C ARG A 132 -0.28 -5.85 -0.73
N LEU A 133 -0.94 -6.76 -1.45
CA LEU A 133 -0.26 -7.68 -2.36
C LEU A 133 0.24 -6.92 -3.59
N ASN A 134 1.56 -6.94 -3.80
CA ASN A 134 2.19 -6.28 -4.93
C ASN A 134 2.18 -7.18 -6.18
N LEU A 135 1.37 -6.79 -7.17
CA LEU A 135 1.21 -7.55 -8.41
C LEU A 135 2.53 -7.73 -9.18
N ASN A 136 3.37 -6.69 -9.19
CA ASN A 136 4.62 -6.69 -9.94
C ASN A 136 5.68 -7.65 -9.37
N THR A 137 5.46 -8.20 -8.18
CA THR A 137 6.40 -9.13 -7.53
C THR A 137 5.96 -10.58 -7.58
N ILE A 138 4.68 -10.87 -7.89
CA ILE A 138 4.10 -12.22 -7.81
C ILE A 138 4.90 -13.22 -8.65
N LEU A 139 5.31 -12.84 -9.86
CA LEU A 139 6.06 -13.69 -10.78
C LEU A 139 7.46 -14.06 -10.26
N GLN A 140 8.01 -13.25 -9.34
CA GLN A 140 9.36 -13.42 -8.78
C GLN A 140 9.34 -14.15 -7.43
N LEU A 141 8.15 -14.33 -6.81
CA LEU A 141 8.02 -14.99 -5.53
C LEU A 141 8.39 -16.47 -5.65
N GLN A 142 9.33 -16.91 -4.83
CA GLN A 142 9.71 -18.32 -4.69
C GLN A 142 8.71 -19.04 -3.79
N LEU A 143 7.52 -19.31 -4.33
CA LEU A 143 6.44 -19.96 -3.60
C LEU A 143 6.73 -21.48 -3.46
N PRO A 144 6.27 -22.12 -2.35
CA PRO A 144 6.41 -23.56 -2.19
C PRO A 144 5.67 -24.28 -3.31
N ALA A 145 6.35 -25.22 -3.99
CA ALA A 145 5.75 -25.98 -5.07
C ALA A 145 4.53 -26.77 -4.55
N PRO A 146 3.40 -26.78 -5.27
CA PRO A 146 2.22 -27.50 -4.83
C PRO A 146 2.52 -29.00 -4.88
N ALA A 147 1.88 -29.77 -4.00
CA ALA A 147 1.95 -31.23 -4.08
C ALA A 147 1.44 -31.67 -5.46
N ALA A 148 2.29 -32.38 -6.22
CA ALA A 148 1.91 -32.83 -7.56
C ALA A 148 0.59 -33.64 -7.48
N PRO A 149 -0.39 -33.36 -8.35
CA PRO A 149 -1.65 -34.09 -8.32
C PRO A 149 -1.40 -35.60 -8.50
N GLU A 150 -2.07 -36.41 -7.68
CA GLU A 150 -1.97 -37.87 -7.75
C GLU A 150 -2.35 -38.36 -9.16
N GLY A 151 -1.37 -38.91 -9.89
CA GLY A 151 -1.58 -39.47 -11.24
C GLY A 151 -0.83 -38.78 -12.39
N SER A 152 -0.01 -37.77 -12.12
CA SER A 152 0.92 -37.18 -13.10
C SER A 152 2.14 -38.10 -13.32
N GLU A 153 1.96 -39.20 -14.07
CA GLU A 153 3.11 -39.96 -14.59
C GLU A 153 3.85 -39.11 -15.63
N SER A 154 5.13 -38.82 -15.38
CA SER A 154 6.00 -38.19 -16.38
C SER A 154 6.19 -39.13 -17.57
N SER A 155 5.55 -38.82 -18.70
CA SER A 155 5.86 -39.49 -19.96
C SER A 155 7.18 -38.95 -20.50
N ASP A 156 8.26 -39.70 -20.28
CA ASP A 156 9.52 -39.52 -20.99
C ASP A 156 9.26 -39.68 -22.51
N GLY A 157 9.33 -38.58 -23.28
CA GLY A 157 9.31 -38.65 -24.74
C GLY A 157 9.00 -37.34 -25.46
N ASP A 158 10.05 -36.63 -25.87
CA ASP A 158 10.18 -35.71 -27.01
C ASP A 158 8.98 -34.86 -27.51
N SER A 159 9.22 -33.54 -27.48
CA SER A 159 8.82 -32.48 -28.42
C SER A 159 7.46 -31.79 -28.30
N GLU A 160 7.58 -30.47 -28.07
CA GLU A 160 6.81 -29.32 -28.57
C GLU A 160 5.30 -29.24 -28.26
N SER A 161 4.98 -28.20 -27.47
CA SER A 161 3.67 -27.54 -27.31
C SER A 161 2.48 -28.45 -26.95
N SER A 162 2.41 -28.86 -25.69
CA SER A 162 1.11 -28.99 -25.03
C SER A 162 1.18 -28.18 -23.75
N SER A 163 0.16 -27.35 -23.50
CA SER A 163 -0.14 -26.59 -22.28
C SER A 163 -0.22 -27.50 -21.04
N ALA A 164 0.93 -28.08 -20.69
CA ALA A 164 1.10 -29.01 -19.60
C ALA A 164 1.15 -28.20 -18.31
N PHE A 165 0.30 -28.56 -17.36
CA PHE A 165 0.28 -28.09 -15.98
C PHE A 165 1.66 -27.62 -15.51
N ASP A 166 1.83 -26.29 -15.41
CA ASP A 166 3.01 -25.70 -14.80
C ASP A 166 2.70 -25.47 -13.31
N PRO A 167 3.36 -26.21 -12.39
CA PRO A 167 3.12 -26.05 -10.96
C PRO A 167 3.43 -24.64 -10.45
N VAL A 168 4.28 -23.87 -11.13
CA VAL A 168 4.57 -22.48 -10.79
C VAL A 168 3.39 -21.58 -11.12
N HIS A 169 2.79 -21.73 -12.31
CA HIS A 169 1.60 -20.96 -12.71
C HIS A 169 0.43 -21.22 -11.76
N ALA A 170 0.24 -22.48 -11.34
CA ALA A 170 -0.82 -22.85 -10.42
C ALA A 170 -0.70 -22.12 -9.07
N VAL A 171 0.50 -22.05 -8.48
CA VAL A 171 0.69 -21.41 -7.18
C VAL A 171 0.61 -19.88 -7.26
N GLN A 172 1.11 -19.28 -8.34
CA GLN A 172 0.93 -17.84 -8.59
C GLN A 172 -0.56 -17.48 -8.73
N ARG A 173 -1.33 -18.32 -9.44
CA ARG A 173 -2.79 -18.19 -9.52
C ARG A 173 -3.44 -18.32 -8.15
N SER A 174 -3.07 -19.34 -7.36
CA SER A 174 -3.63 -19.55 -6.01
C SER A 174 -3.46 -18.33 -5.10
N LEU A 175 -2.37 -17.57 -5.24
CA LEU A 175 -2.17 -16.34 -4.46
C LEU A 175 -3.20 -15.25 -4.76
N LEU A 176 -3.62 -15.12 -6.02
CA LEU A 176 -4.68 -14.19 -6.41
C LEU A 176 -6.07 -14.72 -6.06
N MET A 177 -6.27 -16.04 -6.12
CA MET A 177 -7.55 -16.69 -5.81
C MET A 177 -7.99 -16.50 -4.35
N GLY A 178 -7.09 -16.12 -3.45
CA GLY A 178 -7.44 -15.71 -2.09
C GLY A 178 -8.19 -14.37 -1.99
N LEU A 179 -8.26 -13.60 -3.08
CA LEU A 179 -8.99 -12.33 -3.12
C LEU A 179 -10.49 -12.55 -3.37
N PRO A 180 -11.37 -11.72 -2.77
CA PRO A 180 -12.81 -11.80 -3.00
C PRO A 180 -13.17 -11.70 -4.49
N GLU A 181 -14.13 -12.54 -4.92
CA GLU A 181 -14.66 -12.59 -6.30
C GLU A 181 -13.60 -12.83 -7.40
N MET A 182 -12.40 -13.32 -7.05
CA MET A 182 -11.39 -13.71 -8.03
C MET A 182 -11.77 -15.03 -8.72
N THR A 183 -11.61 -15.09 -10.04
CA THR A 183 -11.83 -16.29 -10.86
C THR A 183 -10.51 -16.76 -11.47
N GLU A 184 -10.41 -18.04 -11.85
CA GLU A 184 -9.19 -18.59 -12.44
C GLU A 184 -8.85 -17.87 -13.76
N GLU A 185 -9.86 -17.55 -14.56
CA GLU A 185 -9.71 -16.80 -15.81
C GLU A 185 -9.15 -15.40 -15.58
N VAL A 186 -9.65 -14.68 -14.56
CA VAL A 186 -9.17 -13.32 -14.27
C VAL A 186 -7.78 -13.36 -13.63
N ALA A 187 -7.52 -14.31 -12.73
CA ALA A 187 -6.21 -14.47 -12.12
C ALA A 187 -5.13 -14.78 -13.16
N ASP A 188 -5.36 -15.73 -14.07
CA ASP A 188 -4.42 -16.04 -15.14
C ASP A 188 -4.30 -14.87 -16.13
N ALA A 189 -5.39 -14.17 -16.48
CA ALA A 189 -5.32 -12.99 -17.34
C ALA A 189 -4.54 -11.83 -16.70
N ILE A 190 -4.57 -11.68 -15.37
CA ILE A 190 -3.72 -10.72 -14.65
C ILE A 190 -2.25 -11.13 -14.74
N LEU A 191 -1.94 -12.42 -14.64
CA LEU A 191 -0.57 -12.91 -14.67
C LEU A 191 0.04 -12.86 -16.07
N ASP A 192 -0.71 -13.24 -17.12
CA ASP A 192 -0.35 -13.07 -18.55
C ASP A 192 -0.13 -11.58 -18.89
N TRP A 193 -0.93 -10.68 -18.31
CA TRP A 193 -0.70 -9.25 -18.51
C TRP A 193 0.66 -8.75 -17.98
N LEU A 194 1.25 -9.47 -17.01
CA LEU A 194 2.45 -9.09 -16.27
C LEU A 194 3.73 -9.80 -16.74
N ASP A 195 3.63 -11.03 -17.24
CA ASP A 195 4.82 -11.78 -17.69
C ASP A 195 5.33 -11.27 -19.04
N GLU A 196 6.54 -11.68 -19.45
CA GLU A 196 7.23 -11.07 -20.59
C GLU A 196 6.92 -11.77 -21.93
N ASP A 197 6.30 -12.93 -21.89
CA ASP A 197 6.02 -13.73 -23.08
C ASP A 197 4.63 -13.42 -23.67
N ASP A 198 4.18 -14.19 -24.65
CA ASP A 198 2.86 -14.06 -25.28
C ASP A 198 2.20 -15.46 -25.32
N ASP A 199 2.60 -16.37 -24.42
CA ASP A 199 2.09 -17.74 -24.33
C ASP A 199 1.00 -17.81 -23.25
N PRO A 200 -0.31 -17.90 -23.61
CA PRO A 200 -1.37 -17.83 -22.62
C PRO A 200 -1.29 -18.95 -21.58
N ARG A 201 -1.52 -18.59 -20.31
CA ARG A 201 -1.76 -19.55 -19.23
C ARG A 201 -3.00 -20.41 -19.48
N GLU A 202 -3.20 -21.42 -18.61
CA GLU A 202 -4.30 -22.39 -18.72
C GLU A 202 -5.68 -21.74 -18.94
N PHE A 203 -5.97 -20.66 -18.20
CA PHE A 203 -7.21 -19.89 -18.30
C PHE A 203 -6.99 -18.44 -18.76
N GLY A 204 -5.75 -18.10 -19.10
CA GLY A 204 -5.31 -16.75 -19.39
C GLY A 204 -5.57 -16.30 -20.82
N VAL A 205 -5.21 -15.04 -21.10
CA VAL A 205 -5.33 -14.42 -22.42
C VAL A 205 -4.19 -13.43 -22.64
N GLU A 206 -3.71 -13.40 -23.88
CA GLU A 206 -2.56 -12.59 -24.28
C GLU A 206 -2.91 -11.52 -25.33
N SER A 207 -1.88 -10.86 -25.87
CA SER A 207 -1.98 -9.86 -26.95
C SER A 207 -2.97 -10.23 -28.07
N ASP A 208 -3.01 -11.49 -28.52
CA ASP A 208 -3.92 -11.99 -29.56
C ASP A 208 -5.41 -11.73 -29.23
N TYR A 209 -5.80 -11.87 -27.95
CA TYR A 209 -7.16 -11.56 -27.49
C TYR A 209 -7.43 -10.05 -27.55
N TYR A 210 -6.53 -9.24 -26.99
CA TYR A 210 -6.71 -7.79 -26.88
C TYR A 210 -6.69 -7.09 -28.25
N GLU A 211 -5.91 -7.59 -29.20
CA GLU A 211 -5.86 -7.07 -30.57
C GLU A 211 -7.14 -7.37 -31.37
N SER A 212 -7.95 -8.32 -30.91
CA SER A 212 -9.27 -8.60 -31.49
C SER A 212 -10.35 -7.62 -31.03
N LEU A 213 -10.10 -6.85 -29.97
CA LEU A 213 -11.05 -5.88 -29.40
C LEU A 213 -11.15 -4.60 -30.25
N SER A 214 -12.15 -3.77 -29.94
CA SER A 214 -12.37 -2.48 -30.60
C SER A 214 -12.50 -1.36 -29.57
N PRO A 215 -11.51 -0.45 -29.44
CA PRO A 215 -10.26 -0.39 -30.21
C PRO A 215 -9.29 -1.51 -29.84
N PRO A 216 -8.43 -1.96 -30.78
CA PRO A 216 -7.42 -2.98 -30.50
C PRO A 216 -6.25 -2.39 -29.70
N TYR A 217 -5.69 -3.19 -28.81
CA TYR A 217 -4.47 -2.91 -28.05
C TYR A 217 -3.77 -4.23 -27.74
N SER A 218 -2.51 -4.18 -27.31
CA SER A 218 -1.74 -5.37 -26.92
C SER A 218 -1.69 -5.48 -25.40
N ALA A 219 -1.35 -6.68 -24.90
CA ALA A 219 -1.03 -6.86 -23.49
C ALA A 219 0.22 -6.02 -23.13
N ARG A 220 0.41 -5.75 -21.82
CA ARG A 220 1.53 -4.94 -21.37
C ARG A 220 2.85 -5.70 -21.45
N ASN A 221 2.81 -6.98 -21.11
CA ASN A 221 3.91 -7.91 -20.96
C ASN A 221 5.01 -7.33 -20.07
N GLY A 222 4.63 -6.93 -18.85
CA GLY A 222 5.53 -6.31 -17.89
C GLY A 222 4.83 -5.59 -16.75
N PRO A 223 5.61 -4.92 -15.87
CA PRO A 223 5.09 -4.36 -14.64
C PRO A 223 4.11 -3.20 -14.87
N ILE A 224 3.00 -3.22 -14.13
CA ILE A 224 2.00 -2.16 -14.13
C ILE A 224 2.48 -0.93 -13.35
N GLU A 225 2.11 0.26 -13.82
CA GLU A 225 2.42 1.52 -13.12
C GLU A 225 1.28 1.99 -12.21
N SER A 226 0.06 1.61 -12.53
CA SER A 226 -1.16 2.01 -11.82
C SER A 226 -2.17 0.87 -11.83
N LEU A 227 -2.89 0.68 -10.71
CA LEU A 227 -3.94 -0.33 -10.60
C LEU A 227 -5.12 -0.11 -11.56
N ASP A 228 -5.35 1.12 -12.03
CA ASP A 228 -6.41 1.39 -13.03
C ASP A 228 -6.18 0.63 -14.34
N GLU A 229 -4.95 0.18 -14.59
CA GLU A 229 -4.62 -0.65 -15.74
C GLU A 229 -5.32 -2.00 -15.72
N LEU A 230 -5.70 -2.51 -14.53
CA LEU A 230 -6.47 -3.75 -14.40
C LEU A 230 -7.80 -3.67 -15.18
N LEU A 231 -8.38 -2.48 -15.37
CA LEU A 231 -9.60 -2.30 -16.17
C LEU A 231 -9.43 -2.58 -17.67
N LYS A 232 -8.20 -2.81 -18.14
CA LYS A 232 -7.92 -3.28 -19.51
C LYS A 232 -7.82 -4.80 -19.59
N ILE A 233 -7.74 -5.49 -18.46
CA ILE A 233 -7.55 -6.94 -18.43
C ILE A 233 -8.90 -7.63 -18.61
N ALA A 234 -8.88 -8.77 -19.30
CA ALA A 234 -10.10 -9.51 -19.58
C ALA A 234 -10.79 -9.94 -18.28
N GLY A 235 -12.10 -9.76 -18.22
CA GLY A 235 -12.92 -10.15 -17.07
C GLY A 235 -12.86 -9.21 -15.86
N VAL A 236 -11.97 -8.21 -15.84
CA VAL A 236 -11.95 -7.20 -14.78
C VAL A 236 -12.98 -6.11 -15.07
N ASP A 237 -13.84 -5.84 -14.10
CA ASP A 237 -14.77 -4.71 -14.14
C ASP A 237 -14.49 -3.67 -13.04
N SER A 238 -15.21 -2.54 -13.11
CA SER A 238 -15.02 -1.45 -12.15
C SER A 238 -15.48 -1.78 -10.74
N PHE A 239 -16.44 -2.71 -10.59
CA PHE A 239 -16.96 -3.09 -9.28
C PHE A 239 -15.96 -4.02 -8.58
N LEU A 240 -15.36 -4.98 -9.29
CA LEU A 240 -14.27 -5.80 -8.75
C LEU A 240 -13.09 -4.93 -8.30
N LEU A 241 -12.74 -3.88 -9.06
CA LEU A 241 -11.60 -3.02 -8.72
C LEU A 241 -11.87 -2.02 -7.59
N PHE A 242 -13.03 -1.34 -7.60
CA PHE A 242 -13.31 -0.23 -6.67
C PHE A 242 -14.36 -0.54 -5.62
N GLY A 243 -15.09 -1.65 -5.75
CA GLY A 243 -16.13 -2.06 -4.83
C GLY A 243 -17.30 -1.07 -4.72
N GLU A 244 -17.90 -1.06 -3.54
CA GLU A 244 -19.01 -0.23 -3.11
C GLU A 244 -18.58 1.17 -2.61
N ASP A 245 -17.28 1.39 -2.35
CA ASP A 245 -16.75 2.69 -1.90
C ASP A 245 -16.73 3.71 -3.06
N ALA A 246 -17.89 4.35 -3.25
CA ALA A 246 -18.21 5.23 -4.36
C ALA A 246 -17.31 6.45 -4.39
N ASN A 247 -16.99 6.96 -3.20
CA ASN A 247 -16.23 8.19 -3.04
C ASN A 247 -14.77 7.93 -2.66
N ARG A 248 -14.37 6.68 -2.48
CA ARG A 248 -13.02 6.24 -2.15
C ARG A 248 -12.52 6.82 -0.84
N ASN A 249 -13.33 6.91 0.20
CA ASN A 249 -12.91 7.39 1.52
C ASN A 249 -12.58 6.25 2.50
N GLY A 250 -12.85 5.01 2.14
CA GLY A 250 -12.72 3.83 2.97
C GLY A 250 -13.72 3.78 4.13
N LEU A 251 -14.84 4.50 4.03
CA LEU A 251 -15.89 4.53 5.04
C LEU A 251 -17.23 4.08 4.46
N LEU A 252 -17.97 3.27 5.20
CA LEU A 252 -19.31 2.83 4.82
C LEU A 252 -20.29 4.01 4.88
N ASP A 253 -20.59 4.59 3.73
CA ASP A 253 -21.56 5.68 3.62
C ASP A 253 -23.00 5.16 3.44
N PRO A 254 -24.04 5.94 3.80
CA PRO A 254 -25.44 5.47 3.71
C PRO A 254 -25.96 5.13 2.30
N ASN A 255 -25.19 5.39 1.25
CA ASN A 255 -25.52 5.03 -0.14
C ASN A 255 -24.70 3.84 -0.65
N GLU A 256 -23.96 3.20 0.24
CA GLU A 256 -23.12 2.02 0.00
C GLU A 256 -23.63 0.87 0.91
N ASP A 257 -24.86 1.02 1.42
CA ASP A 257 -25.60 0.09 2.27
C ASP A 257 -27.12 0.36 2.08
N ASP A 258 -27.54 0.67 0.84
CA ASP A 258 -28.94 0.96 0.50
C ASP A 258 -29.54 0.13 -0.65
N GLU A 259 -28.92 -1.01 -0.96
CA GLU A 259 -29.27 -1.97 -2.00
C GLU A 259 -29.34 -1.30 -3.39
N ASP A 260 -30.55 -1.16 -3.94
CA ASP A 260 -30.84 -0.49 -5.21
C ASP A 260 -31.23 1.00 -5.02
N GLY A 261 -31.04 1.55 -3.82
CA GLY A 261 -31.52 2.88 -3.43
C GLY A 261 -30.84 4.01 -4.20
N ARG A 262 -29.51 4.06 -4.13
CA ARG A 262 -28.64 5.00 -4.83
C ARG A 262 -27.41 4.24 -5.34
N PRO A 263 -26.80 4.67 -6.45
CA PRO A 263 -25.55 4.08 -6.89
C PRO A 263 -24.41 4.38 -5.89
N PRO A 264 -23.43 3.47 -5.74
CA PRO A 264 -23.32 2.16 -6.37
C PRO A 264 -24.36 1.19 -5.81
N PHE A 265 -24.83 0.25 -6.64
CA PHE A 265 -25.74 -0.78 -6.15
C PHE A 265 -24.95 -1.75 -5.28
N ASP A 266 -25.45 -2.01 -4.09
CA ASP A 266 -24.79 -2.77 -3.04
C ASP A 266 -25.68 -3.91 -2.54
N ASN A 267 -25.15 -4.71 -1.60
CA ASN A 267 -25.84 -5.87 -1.06
C ASN A 267 -26.65 -5.58 0.25
N GLY A 268 -26.50 -4.39 0.84
CA GLY A 268 -27.17 -3.95 2.07
C GLY A 268 -26.86 -4.79 3.31
N ASP A 269 -25.69 -5.42 3.40
CA ASP A 269 -25.32 -6.32 4.51
C ASP A 269 -24.61 -5.61 5.68
N GLY A 270 -24.36 -4.30 5.56
CA GLY A 270 -23.67 -3.48 6.54
C GLY A 270 -22.15 -3.63 6.56
N ILE A 271 -21.55 -4.29 5.56
CA ILE A 271 -20.11 -4.42 5.33
C ILE A 271 -19.77 -3.64 4.05
N LEU A 272 -18.67 -2.88 4.08
CA LEU A 272 -18.20 -2.16 2.90
C LEU A 272 -17.30 -3.06 2.04
N ASP A 273 -17.75 -3.43 0.84
CA ASP A 273 -16.86 -4.06 -0.14
C ASP A 273 -15.94 -3.01 -0.78
N LEU A 274 -14.65 -3.01 -0.44
CA LEU A 274 -13.70 -2.00 -0.93
C LEU A 274 -13.12 -2.30 -2.33
N GLY A 275 -13.36 -3.50 -2.84
CA GLY A 275 -12.78 -4.00 -4.09
C GLY A 275 -11.25 -4.18 -4.04
N TRP A 276 -10.69 -4.68 -5.14
CA TRP A 276 -9.28 -5.06 -5.21
C TRP A 276 -8.28 -3.91 -5.02
N SER A 277 -8.69 -2.65 -5.20
CA SER A 277 -7.82 -1.50 -4.96
C SER A 277 -7.41 -1.31 -3.49
N ALA A 278 -8.14 -1.93 -2.56
CA ALA A 278 -7.79 -2.00 -1.14
C ALA A 278 -6.85 -3.16 -0.79
N TYR A 279 -6.72 -4.17 -1.67
CA TYR A 279 -5.93 -5.38 -1.42
C TYR A 279 -4.66 -5.47 -2.26
N LEU A 280 -4.66 -4.83 -3.43
CA LEU A 280 -3.58 -4.88 -4.41
C LEU A 280 -2.78 -3.57 -4.45
N THR A 281 -1.51 -3.68 -4.83
CA THR A 281 -0.67 -2.53 -5.16
C THR A 281 0.21 -2.82 -6.38
N ALA A 282 0.63 -1.76 -7.07
CA ALA A 282 1.66 -1.82 -8.09
C ALA A 282 3.07 -1.63 -7.50
N ARG A 283 3.17 -1.16 -6.25
CA ARG A 283 4.44 -0.78 -5.63
C ARG A 283 4.40 -1.03 -4.13
N SER A 284 5.19 -1.99 -3.66
CA SER A 284 5.56 -2.14 -2.26
C SER A 284 7.07 -2.30 -2.15
N ARG A 285 7.68 -1.63 -1.18
CA ARG A 285 9.10 -1.72 -0.87
C ARG A 285 9.33 -1.50 0.60
N GLU A 286 10.31 -2.19 1.15
CA GLU A 286 10.95 -1.86 2.42
C GLU A 286 12.43 -1.54 2.17
N VAL A 287 12.98 -0.64 2.98
CA VAL A 287 14.41 -0.30 2.96
C VAL A 287 15.22 -1.40 3.65
N ASN A 288 16.28 -1.88 3.01
CA ASN A 288 17.21 -2.87 3.56
C ASN A 288 18.41 -2.17 4.26
N LYS A 289 18.10 -1.27 5.19
CA LYS A 289 19.07 -0.55 6.02
C LYS A 289 18.75 -0.74 7.50
N ARG A 290 19.73 -0.49 8.36
CA ARG A 290 19.55 -0.40 9.80
C ARG A 290 18.77 0.86 10.17
N ALA A 291 18.28 0.93 11.40
CA ALA A 291 17.58 2.11 11.93
C ALA A 291 18.44 3.39 11.91
N ASP A 292 19.77 3.26 11.96
CA ASP A 292 20.73 4.38 11.87
C ASP A 292 21.12 4.76 10.43
N GLY A 293 20.51 4.13 9.42
CA GLY A 293 20.77 4.37 8.00
C GLY A 293 21.96 3.60 7.40
N SER A 294 22.70 2.84 8.21
CA SER A 294 23.80 2.00 7.72
C SER A 294 23.31 0.71 7.02
N GLU A 295 24.19 0.04 6.27
CA GLU A 295 23.85 -1.20 5.57
C GLU A 295 23.75 -2.39 6.54
N ARG A 296 22.80 -3.29 6.27
CA ARG A 296 22.69 -4.55 7.01
C ARG A 296 23.76 -5.54 6.53
N ILE A 297 24.15 -6.45 7.43
CA ILE A 297 25.08 -7.52 7.09
C ILE A 297 24.33 -8.59 6.31
N ASN A 298 24.69 -8.79 5.03
CA ASN A 298 24.13 -9.85 4.21
C ASN A 298 24.68 -11.22 4.62
N LEU A 299 23.83 -12.06 5.20
CA LEU A 299 24.16 -13.42 5.63
C LEU A 299 24.51 -14.36 4.46
N ASN A 300 24.12 -13.97 3.25
CA ASN A 300 24.37 -14.73 2.03
C ASN A 300 25.59 -14.24 1.23
N GLU A 301 26.43 -13.39 1.81
CA GLU A 301 27.71 -12.94 1.25
C GLU A 301 28.51 -14.11 0.61
N GLY A 302 29.07 -13.84 -0.57
CA GLY A 302 29.72 -14.84 -1.42
C GLY A 302 31.06 -15.29 -0.85
N LEU A 303 31.79 -14.40 -0.16
CA LEU A 303 33.07 -14.71 0.48
C LEU A 303 32.90 -14.96 1.97
N LEU A 304 32.92 -16.24 2.37
CA LEU A 304 32.78 -16.63 3.79
C LEU A 304 33.81 -15.98 4.73
N THR A 305 35.01 -15.65 4.24
CA THR A 305 36.01 -14.94 5.04
C THR A 305 35.60 -13.51 5.35
N GLU A 306 34.97 -12.83 4.39
CA GLU A 306 34.50 -11.45 4.58
C GLU A 306 33.28 -11.45 5.51
N LEU A 307 32.34 -12.39 5.29
CA LEU A 307 31.22 -12.61 6.20
C LEU A 307 31.69 -12.88 7.64
N TYR A 308 32.69 -13.73 7.82
CA TYR A 308 33.25 -14.02 9.14
C TYR A 308 33.84 -12.76 9.78
N ASP A 309 34.71 -12.05 9.07
CA ASP A 309 35.41 -10.87 9.60
C ASP A 309 34.41 -9.76 9.99
N THR A 310 33.36 -9.55 9.18
CA THR A 310 32.30 -8.57 9.47
C THR A 310 31.43 -8.99 10.66
N LEU A 311 31.04 -10.26 10.76
CA LEU A 311 30.25 -10.75 11.90
C LEU A 311 31.07 -10.75 13.20
N GLU A 312 32.36 -11.05 13.13
CA GLU A 312 33.25 -11.02 14.30
C GLU A 312 33.39 -9.59 14.85
N GLU A 313 33.52 -8.60 13.97
CA GLU A 313 33.64 -7.20 14.35
C GLU A 313 32.36 -6.67 15.03
N GLU A 314 31.19 -7.03 14.51
CA GLU A 314 29.90 -6.46 14.95
C GLU A 314 29.20 -7.28 16.04
N LEU A 315 29.20 -8.62 15.93
CA LEU A 315 28.44 -9.53 16.79
C LEU A 315 29.32 -10.51 17.59
N GLY A 316 30.63 -10.52 17.34
CA GLY A 316 31.61 -11.33 18.06
C GLY A 316 31.90 -12.68 17.43
N GLU A 317 32.98 -13.30 17.92
CA GLU A 317 33.57 -14.53 17.36
C GLU A 317 32.61 -15.73 17.37
N GLU A 318 31.82 -15.89 18.44
CA GLU A 318 30.87 -17.01 18.60
C GLU A 318 29.77 -16.97 17.52
N VAL A 319 29.22 -15.78 17.25
CA VAL A 319 28.19 -15.58 16.21
C VAL A 319 28.78 -15.81 14.82
N ALA A 320 29.96 -15.25 14.54
CA ALA A 320 30.65 -15.43 13.27
C ALA A 320 30.93 -16.92 13.00
N GLN A 321 31.39 -17.66 14.03
CA GLN A 321 31.66 -19.09 13.91
C GLN A 321 30.40 -19.88 13.63
N PHE A 322 29.31 -19.61 14.36
CA PHE A 322 28.04 -20.30 14.18
C PHE A 322 27.41 -20.06 12.80
N VAL A 323 27.29 -18.80 12.36
CA VAL A 323 26.65 -18.45 11.08
C VAL A 323 27.42 -19.02 9.90
N VAL A 324 28.75 -18.88 9.89
CA VAL A 324 29.59 -19.43 8.81
C VAL A 324 29.58 -20.96 8.84
N GLY A 325 29.58 -21.56 10.03
CA GLY A 325 29.36 -23.00 10.21
C GLY A 325 28.04 -23.46 9.58
N TYR A 326 26.93 -22.75 9.82
CA TYR A 326 25.64 -23.04 9.20
C TYR A 326 25.70 -22.94 7.67
N ARG A 327 26.32 -21.90 7.11
CA ARG A 327 26.48 -21.71 5.66
C ARG A 327 27.28 -22.85 5.00
N MET A 328 28.22 -23.46 5.72
CA MET A 328 29.04 -24.56 5.22
C MET A 328 28.39 -25.94 5.38
N TYR A 329 27.83 -26.22 6.57
CA TYR A 329 27.43 -27.56 6.99
C TYR A 329 25.91 -27.75 7.15
N GLY A 330 25.13 -26.67 7.27
CA GLY A 330 23.71 -26.73 7.62
C GLY A 330 23.45 -27.13 9.07
N SER A 331 22.18 -27.28 9.43
CA SER A 331 21.80 -27.73 10.77
C SER A 331 21.93 -29.25 10.90
N VAL A 332 21.96 -29.76 12.12
CA VAL A 332 21.94 -31.22 12.40
C VAL A 332 20.69 -31.88 11.80
N GLU A 333 19.54 -31.22 11.87
CA GLU A 333 18.27 -31.74 11.33
C GLU A 333 18.20 -31.66 9.80
N ASN A 334 18.94 -30.74 9.20
CA ASN A 334 18.98 -30.53 7.76
C ASN A 334 20.42 -30.20 7.34
N PRO A 335 21.29 -31.22 7.20
CA PRO A 335 22.69 -31.01 6.83
C PRO A 335 22.82 -30.59 5.37
N ALA A 336 23.89 -29.87 5.04
CA ALA A 336 24.23 -29.50 3.68
C ALA A 336 24.46 -30.76 2.82
N SER A 337 24.00 -30.72 1.57
CA SER A 337 24.15 -31.82 0.62
C SER A 337 25.36 -31.59 -0.29
N GLY A 338 26.13 -32.65 -0.58
CA GLY A 338 27.30 -32.63 -1.46
C GLY A 338 28.61 -33.08 -0.78
N ASP A 339 29.51 -33.70 -1.56
CA ASP A 339 30.83 -34.13 -1.07
C ASP A 339 31.75 -32.93 -0.83
N PHE A 340 32.51 -32.96 0.27
CA PHE A 340 33.56 -31.97 0.51
C PHE A 340 34.64 -32.08 -0.58
N PRO A 341 35.12 -30.96 -1.16
CA PRO A 341 36.22 -31.00 -2.12
C PRO A 341 37.41 -31.72 -1.50
N SER A 342 37.91 -32.77 -2.16
CA SER A 342 39.10 -33.48 -1.70
C SER A 342 40.32 -32.56 -1.80
N GLU A 343 41.04 -32.41 -0.68
CA GLU A 343 42.27 -31.65 -0.46
C GLU A 343 43.07 -31.33 -1.73
N GLN A 344 42.97 -30.08 -2.19
CA GLN A 344 43.99 -29.48 -3.05
C GLN A 344 43.88 -27.95 -3.12
N ASN A 345 43.78 -27.26 -1.98
CA ASN A 345 44.06 -25.82 -1.91
C ASN A 345 44.40 -25.39 -0.47
N LYS A 346 45.08 -24.24 -0.34
CA LYS A 346 45.47 -23.65 0.96
C LYS A 346 44.26 -23.60 1.88
N SER A 347 44.39 -24.11 3.11
CA SER A 347 43.38 -23.90 4.15
C SER A 347 43.28 -22.40 4.43
N VAL A 348 42.04 -21.90 4.42
CA VAL A 348 41.75 -20.51 4.72
C VAL A 348 40.99 -20.53 6.03
N THR A 349 41.70 -20.27 7.12
CA THR A 349 41.15 -20.46 8.45
C THR A 349 40.71 -19.16 9.11
N ARG A 350 39.60 -19.21 9.84
CA ARG A 350 39.03 -18.16 10.72
C ARG A 350 38.35 -18.84 11.91
N GLY A 351 38.53 -18.34 13.14
CA GLY A 351 37.87 -18.90 14.33
C GLY A 351 37.97 -20.42 14.46
N GLU A 352 39.18 -20.97 14.28
CA GLU A 352 39.44 -22.42 14.28
C GLU A 352 38.70 -23.24 13.18
N MET A 353 38.00 -22.61 12.22
CA MET A 353 37.33 -23.30 11.10
C MET A 353 38.14 -23.17 9.80
N ASP A 354 38.13 -24.20 8.95
CA ASP A 354 38.64 -24.11 7.57
C ASP A 354 37.54 -23.75 6.57
N LEU A 355 37.57 -22.51 6.08
CA LEU A 355 36.57 -21.96 5.15
C LEU A 355 36.85 -22.30 3.68
N SER A 356 37.89 -23.09 3.40
CA SER A 356 38.26 -23.49 2.02
C SER A 356 37.14 -24.25 1.29
N GLY A 357 36.22 -24.86 2.05
CA GLY A 357 35.08 -25.62 1.54
C GLY A 357 33.96 -24.81 0.89
N GLY A 358 33.97 -23.47 1.05
CA GLY A 358 32.96 -22.55 0.50
C GLY A 358 31.57 -22.68 1.13
N SER A 359 30.66 -21.76 0.79
CA SER A 359 29.25 -21.83 1.20
C SER A 359 28.53 -22.94 0.43
N ARG A 360 27.70 -23.73 1.12
CA ARG A 360 26.89 -24.81 0.52
C ARG A 360 25.41 -24.72 0.84
N ARG A 361 25.06 -23.85 1.79
CA ARG A 361 23.69 -23.62 2.22
C ARG A 361 23.42 -22.13 2.21
N GLU A 362 22.28 -21.78 1.66
CA GLU A 362 21.74 -20.42 1.71
C GLU A 362 20.86 -20.27 2.96
N ILE A 363 20.95 -19.11 3.61
CA ILE A 363 20.06 -18.75 4.71
C ILE A 363 18.87 -18.05 4.08
N LYS A 364 17.69 -18.68 4.15
CA LYS A 364 16.47 -18.11 3.56
C LYS A 364 15.79 -17.15 4.50
N SER A 365 15.87 -17.45 5.79
CA SER A 365 15.22 -16.71 6.87
C SER A 365 16.17 -16.60 8.05
N ILE A 366 16.14 -15.46 8.76
CA ILE A 366 16.98 -15.28 9.96
C ILE A 366 16.57 -16.28 11.06
N TYR A 367 15.31 -16.70 11.08
CA TYR A 367 14.81 -17.72 12.01
C TYR A 367 15.39 -19.13 11.76
N ASP A 368 16.02 -19.38 10.59
CA ASP A 368 16.73 -20.63 10.33
C ASP A 368 17.92 -20.83 11.28
N LEU A 369 18.43 -19.75 11.88
CA LEU A 369 19.56 -19.74 12.79
C LEU A 369 19.16 -19.94 14.26
N VAL A 370 17.87 -19.76 14.60
CA VAL A 370 17.40 -19.73 15.99
C VAL A 370 17.15 -21.13 16.53
N GLY A 371 17.70 -21.43 17.71
CA GLY A 371 17.45 -22.65 18.47
C GLY A 371 17.89 -23.95 17.79
N ILE A 372 18.88 -23.89 16.89
CA ILE A 372 19.41 -25.07 16.20
C ILE A 372 20.84 -25.40 16.63
N GLU A 373 21.31 -26.59 16.25
CA GLU A 373 22.70 -27.00 16.36
C GLU A 373 23.29 -27.25 14.97
N VAL A 374 24.57 -26.97 14.80
CA VAL A 374 25.35 -27.20 13.57
C VAL A 374 26.47 -28.19 13.89
N ALA A 375 26.55 -29.27 13.12
CA ALA A 375 27.66 -30.21 13.18
C ALA A 375 28.73 -29.79 12.17
N ALA A 376 29.78 -29.12 12.66
CA ALA A 376 30.90 -28.61 11.88
C ALA A 376 32.18 -29.41 12.12
N MET A 377 33.24 -29.06 11.40
CA MET A 377 34.59 -29.54 11.63
C MET A 377 35.52 -28.35 11.87
N ASP A 378 36.45 -28.49 12.81
CA ASP A 378 37.51 -27.51 13.02
C ASP A 378 38.63 -27.65 11.98
N SER A 379 39.63 -26.78 12.06
CA SER A 379 40.78 -26.74 11.15
C SER A 379 41.71 -27.95 11.24
N ASP A 380 41.55 -28.80 12.27
CA ASP A 380 42.29 -30.04 12.50
C ASP A 380 41.41 -31.29 12.19
N ASP A 381 40.30 -31.12 11.45
CA ASP A 381 39.30 -32.16 11.10
C ASP A 381 38.63 -32.82 12.34
N VAL A 382 38.54 -32.10 13.45
CA VAL A 382 37.84 -32.55 14.66
C VAL A 382 36.38 -32.09 14.59
N ALA A 383 35.46 -33.03 14.83
CA ALA A 383 34.04 -32.72 14.89
C ALA A 383 33.72 -31.73 16.02
N LEU A 384 33.04 -30.64 15.68
CA LEU A 384 32.60 -29.58 16.58
C LEU A 384 31.08 -29.43 16.47
N THR A 385 30.40 -29.35 17.62
CA THR A 385 28.97 -29.00 17.66
C THR A 385 28.86 -27.54 18.06
N LEU A 386 28.38 -26.71 17.13
CA LEU A 386 28.09 -25.30 17.38
C LEU A 386 26.63 -25.17 17.76
N VAL A 387 26.36 -24.56 18.92
CA VAL A 387 25.01 -24.29 19.41
C VAL A 387 24.61 -22.87 19.00
N SER A 388 23.36 -22.66 18.61
CA SER A 388 22.83 -21.33 18.29
C SER A 388 23.06 -20.36 19.45
N PRO A 389 23.65 -19.17 19.19
CA PRO A 389 23.71 -18.07 20.15
C PRO A 389 22.32 -17.52 20.52
N TRP A 390 21.31 -17.82 19.69
CA TRP A 390 19.93 -17.35 19.84
C TRP A 390 19.02 -18.48 20.30
N ASP A 391 18.46 -18.33 21.51
CA ASP A 391 17.54 -19.28 22.12
C ASP A 391 16.15 -19.21 21.46
N ALA A 392 15.48 -20.36 21.33
CA ALA A 392 14.14 -20.46 20.76
C ALA A 392 13.01 -20.08 21.74
N ASP A 393 13.30 -19.84 23.02
CA ASP A 393 12.30 -19.40 23.99
C ASP A 393 11.75 -18.02 23.64
N PRO A 394 10.42 -17.84 23.58
CA PRO A 394 9.77 -16.55 23.30
C PRO A 394 10.25 -15.39 24.19
N SER A 395 10.58 -15.66 25.45
CA SER A 395 11.03 -14.61 26.38
C SER A 395 12.43 -14.11 26.04
N ALA A 396 13.29 -15.00 25.54
CA ALA A 396 14.63 -14.63 25.08
C ALA A 396 14.58 -13.86 23.76
N MET A 397 13.68 -14.23 22.84
CA MET A 397 13.49 -13.54 21.55
C MET A 397 13.17 -12.05 21.72
N ILE A 398 12.43 -11.67 22.77
CA ILE A 398 12.13 -10.26 23.07
C ILE A 398 13.41 -9.42 23.24
N GLU A 399 14.48 -10.02 23.79
CA GLU A 399 15.71 -9.30 24.12
C GLU A 399 16.64 -9.14 22.90
N TYR A 400 16.74 -10.14 22.02
CA TYR A 400 17.74 -10.13 20.94
C TYR A 400 17.17 -9.88 19.53
N LEU A 401 15.89 -10.19 19.29
CA LEU A 401 15.35 -10.22 17.93
C LEU A 401 15.28 -8.84 17.25
N PRO A 402 14.91 -7.74 17.95
CA PRO A 402 14.96 -6.40 17.37
C PRO A 402 16.35 -6.02 16.85
N ASP A 403 17.38 -6.19 17.68
CA ASP A 403 18.77 -5.88 17.32
C ASP A 403 19.26 -6.80 16.19
N LEU A 404 18.87 -8.08 16.22
CA LEU A 404 19.25 -9.06 15.21
C LEU A 404 18.65 -8.73 13.84
N MET A 405 17.37 -8.39 13.79
CA MET A 405 16.62 -8.05 12.57
C MET A 405 17.01 -6.67 12.02
N ASP A 406 17.48 -5.77 12.88
CA ASP A 406 18.05 -4.49 12.45
C ASP A 406 19.44 -4.68 11.82
N ALA A 407 20.28 -5.54 12.39
CA ALA A 407 21.66 -5.72 11.93
C ALA A 407 21.81 -6.65 10.71
N LEU A 408 20.96 -7.66 10.56
CA LEU A 408 21.14 -8.74 9.57
C LEU A 408 20.10 -8.69 8.43
N THR A 409 20.51 -9.19 7.27
CA THR A 409 19.61 -9.40 6.12
C THR A 409 20.01 -10.66 5.35
N THR A 410 19.06 -11.23 4.61
CA THR A 410 19.32 -12.33 3.66
C THR A 410 19.35 -11.83 2.21
N ASN A 411 19.09 -10.54 1.99
CA ASN A 411 19.03 -9.91 0.67
C ASN A 411 20.18 -8.90 0.48
N GLU A 412 20.76 -8.85 -0.71
CA GLU A 412 21.82 -7.91 -1.09
C GLU A 412 21.26 -6.57 -1.60
N ASP A 413 20.02 -6.55 -2.11
CA ASP A 413 19.41 -5.37 -2.69
C ASP A 413 19.14 -4.29 -1.63
N PRO A 414 19.27 -3.00 -1.98
CA PRO A 414 19.03 -1.88 -1.05
C PRO A 414 17.56 -1.75 -0.62
N PHE A 415 16.65 -2.39 -1.35
CA PHE A 415 15.23 -2.47 -1.01
C PHE A 415 14.69 -3.86 -1.33
N ILE A 416 13.75 -4.31 -0.52
CA ILE A 416 13.06 -5.59 -0.72
C ILE A 416 11.63 -5.28 -1.15
N SER A 417 11.18 -5.87 -2.26
CA SER A 417 9.84 -5.64 -2.80
C SER A 417 8.94 -6.85 -2.57
N GLY A 418 7.65 -6.62 -2.34
CA GLY A 418 6.65 -7.71 -2.31
C GLY A 418 6.42 -8.38 -0.95
N ARG A 419 7.19 -8.04 0.10
CA ARG A 419 6.87 -8.47 1.48
C ARG A 419 5.63 -7.74 2.00
N ILE A 420 4.84 -8.45 2.78
CA ILE A 420 3.54 -8.01 3.30
C ILE A 420 3.71 -7.46 4.72
N ASN A 421 3.30 -6.21 4.94
CA ASN A 421 3.30 -5.59 6.25
C ASN A 421 2.18 -6.14 7.13
N ILE A 422 2.53 -7.04 8.04
CA ILE A 422 1.60 -7.69 8.98
C ILE A 422 1.14 -6.81 10.14
N ASN A 423 1.48 -5.53 10.17
CA ASN A 423 0.91 -4.59 11.15
C ASN A 423 -0.25 -3.78 10.57
N GLN A 424 -0.38 -3.71 9.24
CA GLN A 424 -1.42 -2.92 8.56
C GLN A 424 -2.23 -3.71 7.51
N ALA A 425 -1.77 -4.88 7.06
CA ALA A 425 -2.43 -5.67 6.00
C ALA A 425 -3.85 -6.12 6.38
N ARG A 426 -4.83 -5.88 5.53
CA ARG A 426 -6.22 -6.29 5.79
C ARG A 426 -6.35 -7.81 5.90
N GLU A 427 -7.44 -8.27 6.52
CA GLU A 427 -7.70 -9.70 6.76
C GLU A 427 -7.67 -10.51 5.45
N GLU A 428 -8.26 -9.98 4.39
CA GLU A 428 -8.36 -10.62 3.07
C GLU A 428 -6.97 -10.83 2.44
N VAL A 429 -6.05 -9.87 2.63
CA VAL A 429 -4.66 -9.99 2.15
C VAL A 429 -3.91 -11.05 2.96
N LEU A 430 -4.06 -11.05 4.28
CA LEU A 430 -3.41 -12.04 5.14
C LEU A 430 -3.93 -13.44 4.84
N GLN A 431 -5.24 -13.61 4.73
CA GLN A 431 -5.87 -14.89 4.44
C GLN A 431 -5.39 -15.43 3.10
N GLY A 432 -5.47 -14.65 2.02
CA GLY A 432 -5.05 -15.10 0.70
C GLY A 432 -3.57 -15.49 0.63
N VAL A 433 -2.70 -14.76 1.33
CA VAL A 433 -1.26 -15.09 1.40
C VAL A 433 -1.02 -16.34 2.26
N PHE A 434 -1.66 -16.45 3.41
CA PHE A 434 -1.46 -17.58 4.32
C PHE A 434 -2.05 -18.89 3.82
N GLU A 435 -3.17 -18.86 3.09
CA GLU A 435 -3.72 -20.07 2.46
C GLU A 435 -2.73 -20.72 1.47
N VAL A 436 -1.84 -19.94 0.86
CA VAL A 436 -0.77 -20.44 -0.01
C VAL A 436 0.47 -20.89 0.77
N LEU A 437 0.81 -20.18 1.84
CA LEU A 437 2.08 -20.39 2.56
C LEU A 437 1.98 -21.42 3.71
N ILE A 438 0.79 -21.63 4.27
CA ILE A 438 0.52 -22.53 5.38
C ILE A 438 -0.18 -23.78 4.84
N GLU A 439 0.37 -24.95 5.13
CA GLU A 439 -0.13 -26.24 4.60
C GLU A 439 -1.53 -26.60 5.12
N ASP A 440 -1.89 -26.14 6.32
CA ASP A 440 -3.20 -26.35 6.93
C ASP A 440 -4.10 -25.09 6.76
N PRO A 441 -5.18 -25.16 5.96
CA PRO A 441 -6.08 -24.03 5.74
C PRO A 441 -6.78 -23.52 7.01
N GLU A 442 -7.05 -24.40 7.98
CA GLU A 442 -7.67 -23.98 9.25
C GLU A 442 -6.69 -23.14 10.06
N GLN A 443 -5.42 -23.56 10.11
CA GLN A 443 -4.34 -22.80 10.73
C GLN A 443 -4.10 -21.46 10.02
N ALA A 444 -4.19 -21.40 8.69
CA ALA A 444 -4.05 -20.16 7.93
C ALA A 444 -5.09 -19.12 8.33
N THR A 445 -6.36 -19.55 8.42
CA THR A 445 -7.48 -18.70 8.82
C THR A 445 -7.33 -18.23 10.27
N GLU A 446 -6.99 -19.16 11.19
CA GLU A 446 -6.78 -18.82 12.61
C GLU A 446 -5.63 -17.83 12.79
N THR A 447 -4.55 -17.99 12.03
CA THR A 447 -3.38 -17.09 12.05
C THR A 447 -3.78 -15.68 11.59
N ALA A 448 -4.49 -15.55 10.47
CA ALA A 448 -4.95 -14.25 9.98
C ALA A 448 -5.85 -13.55 11.01
N ALA A 449 -6.85 -14.27 11.55
CA ALA A 449 -7.77 -13.72 12.55
C ALA A 449 -7.05 -13.34 13.86
N ALA A 450 -6.09 -14.15 14.31
CA ALA A 450 -5.27 -13.85 15.49
C ALA A 450 -4.44 -12.57 15.30
N ILE A 451 -3.90 -12.35 14.10
CA ILE A 451 -3.18 -11.11 13.77
C ILE A 451 -4.11 -9.90 13.83
N ILE A 452 -5.30 -9.97 13.21
CA ILE A 452 -6.27 -8.86 13.25
C ILE A 452 -6.70 -8.57 14.69
N ALA A 453 -6.99 -9.60 15.47
CA ALA A 453 -7.35 -9.45 16.89
C ALA A 453 -6.21 -8.83 17.72
N ALA A 454 -4.96 -9.20 17.43
CA ALA A 454 -3.80 -8.64 18.10
C ALA A 454 -3.59 -7.15 17.79
N ARG A 455 -4.03 -6.66 16.63
CA ARG A 455 -3.90 -5.25 16.19
C ARG A 455 -5.03 -4.33 16.66
N ALA A 456 -6.00 -4.84 17.42
CA ALA A 456 -7.18 -4.07 17.81
C ALA A 456 -6.80 -2.66 18.32
N VAL A 457 -7.34 -1.64 17.65
CA VAL A 457 -7.18 -0.24 18.04
C VAL A 457 -8.04 0.07 19.27
N ASP A 458 -7.64 1.07 20.04
CA ASP A 458 -8.49 1.63 21.07
C ASP A 458 -9.76 2.23 20.41
N PRO A 459 -10.97 1.79 20.79
CA PRO A 459 -12.21 2.19 20.14
C PRO A 459 -12.60 3.66 20.40
N ASP A 460 -12.02 4.31 21.40
CA ASP A 460 -12.29 5.70 21.76
C ASP A 460 -11.27 6.67 21.15
N THR A 461 -10.01 6.25 20.99
CA THR A 461 -8.93 7.11 20.44
C THR A 461 -8.54 6.77 19.01
N GLY A 462 -8.86 5.56 18.52
CA GLY A 462 -8.37 5.05 17.23
C GLY A 462 -6.87 4.77 17.22
N GLU A 463 -6.18 4.88 18.37
CA GLU A 463 -4.76 4.59 18.47
C GLU A 463 -4.56 3.07 18.44
N PRO A 464 -3.59 2.56 17.65
CA PRO A 464 -3.25 1.16 17.68
C PRO A 464 -2.73 0.78 19.07
N THR A 465 -3.08 -0.40 19.55
CA THR A 465 -2.41 -1.03 20.70
C THR A 465 -0.97 -1.47 20.37
N ILE A 466 -0.51 -1.19 19.15
CA ILE A 466 0.76 -1.63 18.59
C ILE A 466 1.87 -0.73 19.14
N ASP A 467 2.85 -1.38 19.75
CA ASP A 467 4.13 -0.81 20.10
C ASP A 467 5.03 -0.80 18.84
N ASP A 468 4.98 0.29 18.06
CA ASP A 468 5.78 0.51 16.84
C ASP A 468 7.31 0.51 17.08
N ALA A 469 7.70 0.49 18.36
CA ALA A 469 9.04 0.63 18.89
C ALA A 469 9.61 -0.66 19.53
N GLY A 470 8.73 -1.54 20.04
CA GLY A 470 9.10 -2.72 20.81
C GLY A 470 8.96 -4.03 20.02
N ALA A 471 8.37 -5.05 20.65
CA ALA A 471 8.32 -6.41 20.08
C ALA A 471 7.68 -6.47 18.68
N ARG A 472 6.72 -5.58 18.39
CA ARG A 472 5.99 -5.53 17.11
C ARG A 472 6.69 -4.73 16.00
N ALA A 473 7.88 -4.18 16.30
CA ALA A 473 8.76 -3.61 15.27
C ALA A 473 9.36 -4.69 14.35
N THR A 474 9.35 -5.97 14.75
CA THR A 474 9.81 -7.11 13.95
C THR A 474 8.69 -8.12 13.73
N ASN A 475 8.72 -8.87 12.63
CA ASN A 475 7.72 -9.91 12.36
C ASN A 475 7.74 -11.07 13.39
N GLY A 476 8.72 -11.10 14.29
CA GLY A 476 8.85 -12.14 15.31
C GLY A 476 7.87 -12.04 16.45
N TRP A 477 7.12 -10.93 16.57
CA TRP A 477 6.00 -10.87 17.51
C TRP A 477 5.01 -12.01 17.29
N LEU A 478 4.89 -12.55 16.07
CA LEU A 478 4.06 -13.72 15.77
C LEU A 478 4.50 -14.97 16.55
N VAL A 479 5.80 -15.18 16.73
CA VAL A 479 6.32 -16.31 17.52
C VAL A 479 6.28 -16.00 19.01
N ILE A 480 6.63 -14.76 19.38
CA ILE A 480 6.67 -14.30 20.78
C ILE A 480 5.29 -14.37 21.44
N GLU A 481 4.25 -13.93 20.73
CA GLU A 481 2.87 -13.95 21.20
C GLU A 481 2.19 -15.32 20.97
N GLY A 482 2.87 -16.27 20.34
CA GLY A 482 2.37 -17.62 20.09
C GLY A 482 1.29 -17.72 19.01
N VAL A 483 1.27 -16.76 18.08
CA VAL A 483 0.39 -16.77 16.90
C VAL A 483 0.80 -17.88 15.93
N VAL A 484 2.11 -18.07 15.73
CA VAL A 484 2.68 -19.18 14.94
C VAL A 484 3.84 -19.83 15.67
N ASP A 485 4.14 -21.09 15.33
CA ASP A 485 5.35 -21.73 15.83
C ASP A 485 6.60 -21.32 15.01
N LEU A 486 7.79 -21.59 15.56
CA LEU A 486 9.06 -21.22 14.93
C LEU A 486 9.24 -21.91 13.55
N ALA A 487 8.72 -23.13 13.38
CA ALA A 487 8.80 -23.86 12.12
C ALA A 487 8.00 -23.18 11.00
N THR A 488 6.79 -22.71 11.32
CA THR A 488 5.93 -21.95 10.41
C THR A 488 6.55 -20.57 10.15
N MET A 489 7.06 -19.89 11.17
CA MET A 489 7.70 -18.58 11.01
C MET A 489 8.88 -18.61 10.02
N ARG A 490 9.71 -19.67 10.04
CA ARG A 490 10.80 -19.84 9.06
C ARG A 490 10.32 -19.85 7.61
N LYS A 491 9.12 -20.38 7.34
CA LYS A 491 8.50 -20.40 6.01
C LYS A 491 7.88 -19.04 5.64
N LEU A 492 7.32 -18.34 6.62
CA LEU A 492 6.63 -17.07 6.42
C LEU A 492 7.57 -15.87 6.30
N ASP A 493 8.70 -15.88 7.02
CA ASP A 493 9.63 -14.74 7.12
C ASP A 493 9.99 -14.09 5.76
N PRO A 494 10.32 -14.85 4.68
CA PRO A 494 10.65 -14.25 3.38
C PRO A 494 9.53 -13.41 2.75
N PHE A 495 8.28 -13.59 3.20
CA PHE A 495 7.09 -12.92 2.66
C PHE A 495 6.53 -11.85 3.59
N LEU A 496 6.99 -11.77 4.85
CA LEU A 496 6.37 -10.91 5.87
C LEU A 496 7.31 -9.82 6.33
N THR A 497 6.84 -8.58 6.38
CA THR A 497 7.51 -7.47 7.04
C THR A 497 6.58 -6.81 8.06
N THR A 498 7.11 -5.89 8.87
CA THR A 498 6.37 -5.03 9.80
C THR A 498 6.43 -3.56 9.39
N ARG A 499 7.23 -3.23 8.38
CA ARG A 499 7.48 -1.88 7.91
C ARG A 499 7.63 -1.84 6.40
N GLY A 500 7.22 -0.74 5.81
CA GLY A 500 7.42 -0.42 4.41
C GLY A 500 7.89 1.01 4.26
N SER A 501 8.22 1.37 3.04
CA SER A 501 8.81 2.65 2.68
C SER A 501 8.06 3.30 1.52
N VAL A 502 6.91 2.75 1.13
CA VAL A 502 6.01 3.33 0.13
C VAL A 502 4.68 3.60 0.81
N PHE A 503 4.25 4.85 0.79
CA PHE A 503 3.13 5.32 1.60
C PHE A 503 2.04 5.93 0.74
N ARG A 504 0.79 5.52 0.98
CA ARG A 504 -0.41 6.15 0.44
C ARG A 504 -1.06 7.05 1.47
N MET A 505 -1.69 8.11 0.99
CA MET A 505 -2.47 9.01 1.82
C MET A 505 -3.58 9.70 1.02
N GLN A 506 -4.59 10.18 1.73
CA GLN A 506 -5.46 11.23 1.22
C GLN A 506 -5.18 12.55 1.92
N VAL A 507 -5.13 13.63 1.14
CA VAL A 507 -4.93 14.99 1.66
C VAL A 507 -6.11 15.85 1.26
N VAL A 508 -6.76 16.46 2.25
CA VAL A 508 -7.90 17.35 2.05
C VAL A 508 -7.51 18.78 2.41
N GLY A 509 -7.47 19.68 1.42
CA GLY A 509 -7.30 21.11 1.61
C GLY A 509 -8.64 21.84 1.69
N TYR A 510 -8.87 22.63 2.73
CA TYR A 510 -10.17 23.27 3.00
C TYR A 510 -10.04 24.55 3.84
N PHE A 511 -11.16 25.26 4.05
CA PHE A 511 -11.27 26.42 4.96
C PHE A 511 -12.13 26.10 6.19
N ASP A 512 -11.86 26.77 7.33
CA ASP A 512 -12.58 26.59 8.62
C ASP A 512 -14.06 26.95 8.59
N THR A 513 -14.59 27.50 7.50
CA THR A 513 -16.03 27.56 7.26
C THR A 513 -16.28 27.81 5.77
N GLY A 514 -17.09 26.97 5.13
CA GLY A 514 -17.62 27.18 3.77
C GLY A 514 -16.58 27.32 2.65
N GLY A 515 -17.05 27.36 1.41
CA GLY A 515 -16.18 27.41 0.23
C GLY A 515 -15.84 26.02 -0.35
N PRO A 516 -14.97 25.98 -1.36
CA PRO A 516 -14.54 24.73 -1.97
C PRO A 516 -13.62 23.93 -1.04
N PHE A 517 -13.36 22.70 -1.44
CA PHE A 517 -12.31 21.84 -0.90
C PHE A 517 -11.53 21.24 -2.09
N THR A 518 -10.37 20.67 -1.80
CA THR A 518 -9.64 19.82 -2.73
C THR A 518 -9.26 18.54 -2.00
N ARG A 519 -9.51 17.37 -2.59
CA ARG A 519 -9.11 16.06 -2.03
C ARG A 519 -8.19 15.36 -3.00
N LEU A 520 -7.00 14.98 -2.53
CA LEU A 520 -5.98 14.29 -3.32
C LEU A 520 -5.73 12.92 -2.73
N GLU A 521 -5.57 11.91 -3.58
CA GLU A 521 -4.93 10.64 -3.24
C GLU A 521 -3.50 10.69 -3.78
N ALA A 522 -2.52 10.30 -2.98
CA ALA A 522 -1.13 10.31 -3.39
C ALA A 522 -0.37 9.11 -2.83
N VAL A 523 0.66 8.67 -3.58
CA VAL A 523 1.63 7.66 -3.13
C VAL A 523 3.02 8.25 -3.22
N ILE A 524 3.78 8.16 -2.13
CA ILE A 524 5.18 8.57 -2.04
C ILE A 524 6.04 7.33 -1.81
N ASP A 525 7.08 7.18 -2.62
CA ASP A 525 8.14 6.19 -2.45
C ASP A 525 9.32 6.84 -1.72
N ALA A 526 9.53 6.44 -0.47
CA ALA A 526 10.63 6.87 0.40
C ALA A 526 11.70 5.78 0.56
N SER A 527 11.76 4.80 -0.35
CA SER A 527 12.80 3.75 -0.32
C SER A 527 14.20 4.24 -0.72
N GLU A 528 14.28 5.43 -1.34
CA GLU A 528 15.52 6.08 -1.74
C GLU A 528 15.80 7.31 -0.86
N ASP A 529 17.04 7.80 -0.86
CA ASP A 529 17.48 8.96 -0.05
C ASP A 529 16.66 10.25 -0.28
N THR A 530 15.91 10.33 -1.38
CA THR A 530 14.96 11.42 -1.63
C THR A 530 13.59 10.83 -1.93
N PRO A 531 12.57 11.11 -1.10
CA PRO A 531 11.22 10.65 -1.34
C PRO A 531 10.68 11.15 -2.69
N LYS A 532 10.02 10.27 -3.43
CA LYS A 532 9.45 10.55 -4.77
C LYS A 532 7.95 10.42 -4.72
N LEU A 533 7.25 11.46 -5.16
CA LEU A 533 5.82 11.41 -5.42
C LEU A 533 5.57 10.60 -6.71
N VAL A 534 5.17 9.33 -6.56
CA VAL A 534 5.05 8.38 -7.67
C VAL A 534 3.65 8.33 -8.27
N PHE A 535 2.64 8.76 -7.51
CA PHE A 535 1.25 8.78 -7.96
C PHE A 535 0.50 9.93 -7.28
N VAL A 536 -0.35 10.63 -8.05
CA VAL A 536 -1.31 11.61 -7.54
C VAL A 536 -2.59 11.55 -8.35
N ARG A 537 -3.73 11.53 -7.67
CA ARG A 537 -5.07 11.64 -8.24
C ARG A 537 -5.88 12.70 -7.51
N ASP A 538 -6.63 13.48 -8.28
CA ASP A 538 -7.59 14.44 -7.73
C ASP A 538 -8.95 13.76 -7.57
N LEU A 539 -9.39 13.60 -6.32
CA LEU A 539 -10.67 12.99 -5.93
C LEU A 539 -11.75 14.05 -5.62
N THR A 540 -11.49 15.33 -5.90
CA THR A 540 -12.42 16.42 -5.55
C THR A 540 -13.81 16.26 -6.17
N GLU A 541 -13.87 15.70 -7.38
CA GLU A 541 -15.13 15.45 -8.09
C GLU A 541 -15.96 14.32 -7.46
N LEU A 542 -15.33 13.43 -6.68
CA LEU A 542 -16.02 12.40 -5.89
C LEU A 542 -16.59 12.95 -4.57
N GLY A 543 -16.46 14.25 -4.33
CA GLY A 543 -16.88 14.86 -3.07
C GLY A 543 -15.76 14.93 -2.05
N LYS A 544 -16.13 15.42 -0.85
CA LYS A 544 -15.19 15.64 0.24
C LYS A 544 -14.73 14.33 0.89
N GLY A 545 -15.54 13.27 0.80
CA GLY A 545 -15.33 11.97 1.46
C GLY A 545 -15.54 12.01 2.97
N PHE A 546 -15.08 13.06 3.65
CA PHE A 546 -15.07 13.13 5.11
C PHE A 546 -15.97 14.23 5.65
N SER A 547 -16.59 13.96 6.81
CA SER A 547 -17.47 14.91 7.47
C SER A 547 -16.72 16.19 7.85
N TYR A 548 -17.46 17.29 8.01
CA TYR A 548 -16.86 18.55 8.42
C TYR A 548 -16.26 18.50 9.83
N GLN A 549 -16.98 17.84 10.75
CA GLN A 549 -16.57 17.66 12.14
C GLN A 549 -15.34 16.77 12.27
N ALA A 550 -15.18 15.79 11.38
CA ALA A 550 -13.99 14.94 11.36
C ALA A 550 -12.72 15.71 10.96
N LEU A 551 -12.84 16.64 9.99
CA LEU A 551 -11.67 17.37 9.51
C LEU A 551 -11.32 18.58 10.37
N VAL A 552 -12.30 19.28 10.94
CA VAL A 552 -12.11 20.55 11.64
C VAL A 552 -12.35 20.32 13.13
N PRO A 553 -11.33 20.50 13.99
CA PRO A 553 -11.48 20.30 15.43
C PRO A 553 -12.52 21.27 16.01
N GLU A 554 -13.26 20.82 17.02
CA GLU A 554 -14.14 21.70 17.80
C GLU A 554 -13.28 22.71 18.60
N GLU A 555 -13.68 23.99 18.61
CA GLU A 555 -12.99 25.08 19.33
C GLU A 555 -13.11 25.00 20.86
#